data_AF-A0A3D4GY40-F1
#
_entry.id   AF-A0A3D4GY40-F1
#
_cell.length_a   1.000
_cell.length_b   1.000
_cell.length_c   1.000
_cell.angle_alpha   90.00
_cell.angle_beta   90.00
_cell.angle_gamma   90.00
#
_symmetry.space_group_name_H-M   'P 1'
#
loop_
_entity.id
_entity.type
_entity.pdbx_description
1 polymer ?
#
loop_
_entity_poly.entity_id
_entity_poly.type
_entity_poly.pdbx_seq_one_letter_code
_entity_poly.pdbx_strand_id
1 'polypeptide(L)'
;MNWIEALNKLQIGVIRDDIGDQLIRAAGVDGKIIKPKSSAYNMVQMLYKGRLDTIAYAEDIARYQFKLAGIDPNLYESIYVLQKSHMGCTFHKSTDPGVQD
;
A
#
# COMPACT_ATOMS: atom_id res chain seq x y z
N MET A 1 23.07 4.37 -3.27
CA MET A 1 22.48 3.94 -1.99
C MET A 1 21.35 2.98 -2.32
N ASN A 2 21.40 1.74 -1.82
CA ASN A 2 20.38 0.74 -2.13
C ASN A 2 19.11 1.06 -1.32
N TRP A 3 17.99 1.36 -1.98
CA TRP A 3 16.74 1.74 -1.31
C TRP A 3 16.21 0.63 -0.39
N ILE A 4 16.51 -0.64 -0.69
CA ILE A 4 16.18 -1.79 0.17
C ILE A 4 16.90 -1.68 1.53
N GLU A 5 18.17 -1.26 1.55
CA GLU A 5 18.92 -1.07 2.79
C GLU A 5 18.36 0.09 3.63
N ALA A 6 17.85 1.13 2.97
CA ALA A 6 17.17 2.23 3.66
C ALA A 6 15.85 1.74 4.29
N LEU A 7 15.08 0.93 3.56
CA LEU A 7 13.83 0.34 4.05
C LEU A 7 14.04 -0.64 5.20
N ASN A 8 15.13 -1.42 5.20
CA ASN A 8 15.45 -2.39 6.25
C ASN A 8 15.63 -1.78 7.66
N LYS A 9 15.59 -0.44 7.79
CA LYS A 9 15.63 0.28 9.06
C LYS A 9 14.25 0.73 9.57
N LEU A 10 13.18 0.46 8.81
CA LEU A 10 11.82 0.95 9.05
C LEU A 10 10.88 -0.20 9.40
N GLN A 11 9.81 0.06 10.16
CA GLN A 11 8.66 -0.82 10.26
C GLN A 11 7.64 -0.50 9.16
N ILE A 12 7.43 -1.45 8.25
CA ILE A 12 6.62 -1.25 7.05
C ILE A 12 5.27 -1.92 7.20
N GLY A 13 4.19 -1.14 7.22
CA GLY A 13 2.83 -1.66 7.14
C GLY A 13 2.47 -2.12 5.74
N VAL A 14 1.83 -3.28 5.63
CA VAL A 14 1.27 -3.79 4.37
C VAL A 14 -0.10 -4.39 4.62
N ILE A 15 -0.97 -4.42 3.62
CA ILE A 15 -2.16 -5.28 3.65
C ILE A 15 -1.75 -6.67 3.20
N ARG A 16 -2.01 -7.66 4.06
CA ARG A 16 -1.60 -9.06 3.81
C ARG A 16 -2.12 -9.51 2.45
N ASP A 17 -1.24 -10.11 1.67
CA ASP A 17 -1.50 -10.67 0.33
C ASP A 17 -1.94 -9.65 -0.74
N ASP A 18 -1.95 -8.35 -0.42
CA ASP A 18 -2.19 -7.27 -1.38
C ASP A 18 -0.94 -6.96 -2.21
N ILE A 19 -1.07 -6.18 -3.27
CA ILE A 19 -0.01 -5.88 -4.24
C ILE A 19 1.21 -5.23 -3.57
N GLY A 20 1.02 -4.37 -2.57
CA GLY A 20 2.12 -3.75 -1.83
C GLY A 20 2.96 -4.75 -1.03
N ASP A 21 2.32 -5.76 -0.42
CA ASP A 21 3.00 -6.85 0.31
C ASP A 21 3.79 -7.72 -0.67
N GLN A 22 3.17 -8.10 -1.79
CA GLN A 22 3.82 -8.91 -2.82
C GLN A 22 5.04 -8.21 -3.42
N LEU A 23 4.91 -6.93 -3.80
CA LEU A 23 6.00 -6.17 -4.42
C LEU A 23 7.19 -5.99 -3.49
N ILE A 24 6.97 -5.69 -2.21
CA ILE A 24 8.08 -5.43 -1.30
C ILE A 24 8.84 -6.71 -0.91
N ARG A 25 8.12 -7.84 -0.84
CA ARG A 25 8.74 -9.17 -0.69
C ARG A 25 9.53 -9.57 -1.93
N ALA A 26 8.96 -9.38 -3.12
CA ALA A 26 9.62 -9.68 -4.39
C ALA A 26 10.91 -8.86 -4.58
N ALA A 27 10.95 -7.65 -4.02
CA ALA A 27 12.15 -6.81 -4.00
C ALA A 27 13.23 -7.27 -3.00
N GLY A 28 12.96 -8.25 -2.13
CA GLY A 28 13.93 -8.78 -1.18
C GLY A 28 14.06 -7.98 0.13
N VAL A 29 13.05 -7.18 0.49
CA VAL A 29 13.00 -6.51 1.80
C VAL A 29 12.87 -7.55 2.92
N ASP A 30 13.57 -7.36 4.04
CA ASP A 30 13.57 -8.31 5.15
C ASP A 30 12.15 -8.51 5.72
N GLY A 31 11.66 -9.75 5.69
CA GLY A 31 10.34 -10.11 6.20
C GLY A 31 10.12 -9.75 7.69
N LYS A 32 11.18 -9.60 8.49
CA LYS A 32 11.10 -9.20 9.91
C LYS A 32 10.56 -7.78 10.09
N ILE A 33 10.82 -6.89 9.13
CA ILE A 33 10.40 -5.50 9.20
C ILE A 33 9.02 -5.24 8.59
N ILE A 34 8.54 -6.17 7.76
CA ILE A 34 7.19 -6.14 7.20
C ILE A 34 6.18 -6.48 8.30
N LYS A 35 5.16 -5.64 8.48
CA LYS A 35 4.11 -5.75 9.48
C LYS A 35 2.76 -5.92 8.78
N PRO A 36 2.35 -7.15 8.43
CA PRO A 36 1.07 -7.39 7.78
C PRO A 36 -0.11 -6.93 8.64
N LYS A 37 -1.08 -6.28 8.00
CA LYS A 37 -2.35 -5.82 8.57
C LYS A 37 -3.51 -6.38 7.76
N SER A 38 -4.66 -6.50 8.40
CA SER A 38 -5.92 -6.94 7.79
C SER A 38 -6.85 -5.78 7.43
N SER A 39 -6.47 -4.53 7.73
CA SER A 39 -7.31 -3.35 7.54
C SER A 39 -6.45 -2.14 7.20
N ALA A 40 -6.73 -1.53 6.04
CA ALA A 40 -6.07 -0.30 5.60
C ALA A 40 -6.40 0.88 6.50
N TYR A 41 -7.64 0.97 6.98
CA TYR A 41 -8.06 1.97 7.97
C TYR A 41 -7.20 1.90 9.25
N ASN A 42 -7.07 0.72 9.84
CA ASN A 42 -6.24 0.55 11.04
C ASN A 42 -4.76 0.79 10.74
N MET A 43 -4.29 0.41 9.55
CA MET A 43 -2.91 0.62 9.12
C MET A 43 -2.54 2.10 9.05
N VAL A 44 -3.38 2.95 8.42
CA VAL A 44 -3.11 4.40 8.36
C VAL A 44 -3.19 5.07 9.72
N GLN A 45 -4.08 4.60 10.61
CA GLN A 45 -4.10 5.06 12.00
C GLN A 45 -2.85 4.67 12.79
N MET A 46 -2.30 3.48 12.54
CA MET A 46 -1.04 3.04 13.16
C MET A 46 0.13 3.87 12.67
N LEU A 47 0.18 4.20 11.38
CA LEU A 47 1.17 5.11 10.80
C LEU A 47 1.09 6.50 11.45
N TYR A 48 -0.10 7.08 11.55
CA TYR A 48 -0.30 8.38 12.21
C TYR A 48 0.10 8.40 13.68
N LYS A 49 -0.07 7.27 14.38
CA LYS A 49 0.31 7.11 15.79
C LYS A 49 1.79 6.73 15.98
N GLY A 50 2.59 6.71 14.92
CA GLY A 50 4.02 6.35 14.97
C GLY A 50 4.29 4.88 15.34
N ARG A 51 3.31 4.00 15.12
CA ARG A 51 3.46 2.54 15.33
C ARG A 51 3.97 1.80 14.09
N LEU A 52 4.03 2.51 12.97
CA LEU A 52 4.63 2.12 11.71
C LEU A 52 5.41 3.34 11.22
N ASP A 53 6.54 3.12 10.57
CA ASP A 53 7.35 4.21 10.02
C ASP A 53 6.93 4.53 8.58
N THR A 54 6.43 3.53 7.85
CA THR A 54 5.94 3.69 6.48
C THR A 54 4.92 2.59 6.12
N ILE A 55 4.25 2.74 4.97
CA ILE A 55 3.34 1.74 4.41
C ILE A 55 3.69 1.48 2.93
N ALA A 56 3.60 0.22 2.50
CA ALA A 56 3.63 -0.12 1.07
C ALA A 56 2.21 -0.40 0.60
N TYR A 57 1.59 0.61 -0.02
CA TYR A 57 0.19 0.60 -0.39
C TYR A 57 -0.06 1.57 -1.57
N ALA A 58 -1.16 1.36 -2.31
CA ALA A 58 -1.53 2.26 -3.41
C ALA A 58 -1.79 3.68 -2.86
N GLU A 59 -1.21 4.70 -3.49
CA GLU A 59 -1.20 6.07 -2.97
C GLU A 59 -2.60 6.69 -2.89
N ASP A 60 -3.40 6.51 -3.93
CA ASP A 60 -4.79 6.96 -4.01
C ASP A 60 -5.64 6.30 -2.92
N ILE A 61 -5.48 4.99 -2.70
CA ILE A 61 -6.18 4.27 -1.65
C ILE A 61 -5.69 4.69 -0.27
N ALA A 62 -4.39 4.89 -0.06
CA ALA A 62 -3.85 5.41 1.20
C ALA A 62 -4.44 6.80 1.52
N ARG A 63 -4.45 7.72 0.54
CA ARG A 63 -5.06 9.06 0.66
C ARG A 63 -6.54 8.97 1.01
N TYR A 64 -7.29 8.04 0.42
CA TYR A 64 -8.69 7.80 0.78
C TYR A 64 -8.85 7.31 2.22
N GLN A 65 -8.03 6.34 2.65
CA GLN A 65 -8.07 5.80 4.01
C GLN A 65 -7.70 6.85 5.07
N PHE A 66 -6.72 7.73 4.80
CA PHE A 66 -6.40 8.85 5.68
C PHE A 66 -7.61 9.76 5.88
N LYS A 67 -8.31 10.15 4.80
CA LYS A 67 -9.53 10.97 4.87
C LYS A 67 -10.61 10.30 5.71
N LEU A 68 -10.86 9.00 5.50
CA LEU A 68 -11.82 8.23 6.30
C LEU A 68 -11.47 8.23 7.80
N ALA A 69 -10.18 8.20 8.11
CA ALA A 69 -9.68 8.20 9.49
C ALA A 69 -9.58 9.60 10.13
N GLY A 70 -9.99 10.66 9.42
CA GLY A 70 -9.88 12.04 9.89
C GLY A 70 -8.43 12.55 9.96
N ILE A 71 -7.53 11.95 9.17
CA ILE A 71 -6.11 12.32 9.10
C ILE A 71 -5.89 13.14 7.82
N ASP A 72 -5.20 14.27 7.92
CA ASP A 72 -4.83 15.06 6.74
C ASP A 72 -3.81 14.28 5.87
N PRO A 73 -4.16 13.91 4.63
CA PRO A 73 -3.25 13.18 3.75
C PRO A 73 -2.02 13.99 3.33
N ASN A 74 -2.04 15.33 3.45
CA ASN A 74 -0.91 16.18 3.09
C ASN A 74 0.24 16.12 4.10
N LEU A 75 0.04 15.44 5.24
CA LEU A 75 1.10 15.13 6.19
C LEU A 75 2.04 14.01 5.71
N TYR A 76 1.73 13.38 4.57
CA TYR A 76 2.46 12.22 4.05
C TYR A 76 2.84 12.41 2.59
N GLU A 77 3.96 11.81 2.22
CA GLU A 77 4.46 11.75 0.85
C GLU A 77 4.92 10.34 0.48
N SER A 78 4.90 10.04 -0.81
CA SER A 78 5.41 8.78 -1.35
C SER A 78 6.94 8.82 -1.42
N ILE A 79 7.62 8.04 -0.58
CA ILE A 79 9.09 7.97 -0.57
C ILE A 79 9.69 7.10 -1.68
N TYR A 80 8.92 6.14 -2.20
CA TYR A 80 9.33 5.24 -3.28
C TYR A 80 8.12 4.65 -4.02
N VAL A 81 8.19 4.61 -5.34
CA VAL A 81 7.16 3.99 -6.19
C VAL A 81 7.60 2.56 -6.53
N LEU A 82 6.96 1.56 -5.91
CA LEU A 82 7.27 0.14 -6.16
C LEU A 82 6.87 -0.30 -7.58
N GLN A 83 5.75 0.20 -8.09
CA GLN A 83 5.24 -0.09 -9.42
C GLN A 83 4.27 1.02 -9.86
N LYS A 84 4.27 1.34 -11.16
CA LYS A 84 3.21 2.13 -11.80
C LYS A 84 2.27 1.18 -12.54
N SER A 85 0.97 1.30 -12.31
CA SER A 85 -0.05 0.52 -13.02
C SER A 85 -1.23 1.42 -13.36
N HIS A 86 -2.04 0.97 -14.32
CA HIS A 86 -3.33 1.58 -14.62
C HIS A 86 -4.43 0.71 -14.02
N MET A 87 -5.48 1.35 -13.52
CA MET A 87 -6.66 0.66 -13.03
C MET A 87 -7.44 0.15 -14.24
N GLY A 88 -7.72 -1.15 -14.27
CA GLY A 88 -8.57 -1.79 -15.26
C GLY A 88 -9.81 -2.39 -14.59
N CYS A 89 -10.92 -2.43 -15.30
CA CYS A 89 -12.06 -3.25 -14.92
C CYS A 89 -11.98 -4.60 -15.67
N THR A 90 -12.33 -5.68 -14.98
CA THR A 90 -12.43 -7.00 -15.59
C THR A 90 -13.86 -7.48 -15.43
N PHE A 91 -14.47 -7.87 -16.55
CA PHE A 91 -15.82 -8.43 -16.58
C PHE A 91 -15.76 -9.95 -16.57
N HIS A 92 -16.85 -10.59 -16.10
CA HIS A 92 -17.00 -12.02 -16.25
C HIS A 92 -17.09 -12.37 -17.75
N LYS A 93 -16.59 -13.53 -18.17
CA LYS A 93 -16.62 -13.94 -19.59
C LYS A 93 -18.03 -14.00 -20.19
N SER A 94 -19.05 -14.14 -19.34
CA SER A 94 -20.47 -14.16 -19.74
C SER A 94 -21.16 -12.80 -19.61
N THR A 95 -20.47 -11.75 -19.19
CA THR A 95 -21.02 -10.40 -19.16
C THR A 95 -21.34 -9.98 -20.60
N ASP A 96 -22.55 -9.45 -20.81
CA ASP A 96 -23.01 -9.00 -22.13
C ASP A 96 -21.95 -8.06 -22.76
N PRO A 97 -21.49 -8.33 -23.99
CA PRO A 97 -20.55 -7.45 -24.69
C PRO A 97 -21.06 -6.01 -24.81
N GLY A 98 -22.37 -5.77 -24.82
CA GLY A 98 -22.96 -4.43 -24.91
C GLY A 98 -22.81 -3.55 -23.67
N VAL A 99 -22.32 -4.09 -22.54
CA VAL A 99 -21.98 -3.32 -21.33
C VAL A 99 -20.46 -3.21 -21.11
N GLN A 100 -19.67 -3.66 -22.08
CA GLN A 100 -18.22 -3.46 -22.15
C GLN A 100 -18.02 -2.30 -23.14
N ASP A 101 -17.70 -1.11 -22.62
CA ASP A 101 -17.60 0.15 -23.41
C ASP A 101 -16.88 0.01 -24.77
#